data_AF-A0A0K8U1J7-F1
#
_entry.id   AF-A0A0K8U1J7-F1
#
_cell.length_a   1.000
_cell.length_b   1.000
_cell.length_c   1.000
_cell.angle_alpha   90.00
_cell.angle_beta   90.00
_cell.angle_gamma   90.00
#
_symmetry.space_group_name_H-M   'P 1'
#
loop_
_entity.id
_entity.type
_entity.pdbx_description
1 polymer ?
#
loop_
_entity_poly.entity_id
_entity_poly.type
_entity_poly.pdbx_seq_one_letter_code
_entity_poly.pdbx_strand_id
1 'polypeptide(L)'
;MFNSYNRRKKHDTVFLNVKPTFNSQGNGLRKYSTGLLDKEDNPFYDVNSSSGSRASVGTITTLNENFRANIFYNNIAPIQWFLHMLGVLPITRREPGKAKFRINSIAFGYSFAFFILLSVFVTYVAKNRISIVTSLSGPFEEAVIAYLFLVNILPLILIPILWWEARKIAKLWNDWDDFEILYYQISGHSMPLNLRRKTTMIAVILPILSIVSVVITHITMADFQIIQVIPYCILDNLSAMLGAWWFIICESLSTTANILGERFQRALRHIGPAAMVADYRALWLRLSKLTRDTGNATCYTFTFINLYLFFIITLSVYGLMSQLSEGFGIKDIGLAITAIWNVFLLFYICDKAHYASFNVRTNFQKKLLMVELNWMNSDAQTEINMFIRATEMNPSNINCGGFFDVNRNLFKGVSGNVSLEWCNKNYCNLSCSCLPPWSLI
;
A
#
# COMPACT_ATOMS: atom_id res chain seq x y z
N MET A 1 -41.66 -19.86 5.27
CA MET A 1 -40.80 -20.91 5.87
C MET A 1 -39.38 -20.36 5.95
N PHE A 2 -39.05 -19.74 7.09
CA PHE A 2 -37.73 -19.16 7.36
C PHE A 2 -36.74 -20.29 7.65
N ASN A 3 -35.60 -20.33 6.98
CA ASN A 3 -34.48 -21.20 7.38
C ASN A 3 -33.24 -20.34 7.63
N SER A 4 -32.93 -20.20 8.91
CA SER A 4 -31.80 -19.45 9.45
C SER A 4 -30.49 -20.19 9.21
N TYR A 5 -29.66 -19.70 8.28
CA TYR A 5 -28.26 -20.10 8.21
C TYR A 5 -27.47 -19.45 9.36
N ASN A 6 -27.36 -20.18 10.46
CA ASN A 6 -26.46 -19.86 11.57
C ASN A 6 -24.99 -20.03 11.11
N ARG A 7 -24.41 -18.96 10.57
CA ARG A 7 -22.98 -18.88 10.27
C ARG A 7 -22.23 -18.77 11.61
N ARG A 8 -21.73 -19.90 12.12
CA ARG A 8 -20.84 -19.96 13.31
C ARG A 8 -19.74 -18.89 13.17
N LYS A 9 -19.76 -17.90 14.07
CA LYS A 9 -18.66 -16.94 14.27
C LYS A 9 -17.38 -17.74 14.55
N LYS A 10 -16.35 -17.53 13.72
CA LYS A 10 -15.00 -18.07 13.96
C LYS A 10 -14.55 -17.57 15.33
N HIS A 11 -14.12 -18.47 16.19
CA HIS A 11 -13.66 -18.16 17.55
C HIS A 11 -12.49 -17.16 17.46
N ASP A 12 -12.66 -15.96 18.04
CA ASP A 12 -11.61 -14.96 18.09
C ASP A 12 -10.44 -15.54 18.91
N THR A 13 -9.27 -15.67 18.28
CA THR A 13 -8.05 -16.12 18.94
C THR A 13 -7.59 -15.03 19.91
N VAL A 14 -7.73 -15.29 21.21
CA VAL A 14 -7.41 -14.40 22.34
C VAL A 14 -6.00 -13.80 22.24
N PHE A 15 -5.04 -14.51 21.64
CA PHE A 15 -3.65 -14.09 21.48
C PHE A 15 -3.39 -13.05 20.38
N LEU A 16 -4.33 -12.83 19.45
CA LEU A 16 -4.18 -11.89 18.32
C LEU A 16 -4.80 -10.50 18.57
N ASN A 17 -5.54 -10.35 19.68
CA ASN A 17 -6.23 -9.12 20.06
C ASN A 17 -5.79 -8.65 21.45
N VAL A 18 -4.48 -8.50 21.65
CA VAL A 18 -3.98 -7.75 22.82
C VAL A 18 -4.40 -6.29 22.63
N LYS A 19 -5.43 -5.87 23.37
CA LYS A 19 -5.85 -4.47 23.45
C LYS A 19 -4.96 -3.73 24.44
N PRO A 20 -4.69 -2.43 24.25
CA PRO A 20 -3.97 -1.64 25.23
C PRO A 20 -4.69 -1.69 26.58
N THR A 21 -3.95 -2.03 27.64
CA THR A 21 -4.47 -2.06 29.01
C THR A 21 -4.38 -0.66 29.59
N PHE A 22 -5.52 -0.05 29.89
CA PHE A 22 -5.61 1.24 30.57
C PHE A 22 -5.78 1.02 32.08
N ASN A 23 -4.69 0.78 32.81
CA ASN A 23 -4.72 0.75 34.28
C ASN A 23 -4.57 2.17 34.82
N SER A 24 -5.55 2.64 35.60
CA SER A 24 -5.65 4.00 36.13
C SER A 24 -4.75 4.29 37.35
N GLN A 25 -3.70 3.48 37.60
CA GLN A 25 -2.88 3.56 38.81
C GLN A 25 -1.36 3.45 38.57
N GLY A 26 -0.90 3.58 37.32
CA GLY A 26 0.52 3.70 36.99
C GLY A 26 0.67 4.42 35.66
N ASN A 27 1.88 4.92 35.35
CA ASN A 27 2.23 5.76 34.19
C ASN A 27 1.96 5.14 32.80
N GLY A 28 0.84 4.47 32.54
CA GLY A 28 0.42 3.90 31.24
C GLY A 28 1.36 2.83 30.63
N LEU A 29 2.56 2.67 31.18
CA LEU A 29 3.65 1.81 30.74
C LEU A 29 3.54 0.45 31.41
N ARG A 30 3.90 -0.61 30.67
CA ARG A 30 4.01 -1.95 31.27
C ARG A 30 5.20 -2.00 32.22
N LYS A 31 5.12 -2.88 33.23
CA LYS A 31 6.12 -3.06 34.29
C LYS A 31 7.55 -3.30 33.77
N TYR A 32 7.70 -3.79 32.54
CA TYR A 32 8.98 -4.08 31.88
C TYR A 32 9.23 -3.20 30.65
N SER A 33 8.65 -2.00 30.59
CA SER A 33 8.86 -1.09 29.47
C SER A 33 10.34 -0.69 29.37
N THR A 34 10.92 -0.78 28.17
CA THR A 34 12.33 -0.42 27.92
C THR A 34 12.63 1.02 28.32
N GLY A 35 11.72 1.97 28.06
CA GLY A 35 11.90 3.36 28.48
C GLY A 35 11.83 3.60 30.01
N LEU A 36 11.37 2.63 30.80
CA LEU A 36 11.47 2.68 32.27
C LEU A 36 12.86 2.21 32.72
N LEU A 37 13.39 1.15 32.10
CA LEU A 37 14.73 0.63 32.35
C LEU A 37 15.83 1.64 31.92
N ASP A 38 15.67 2.27 30.76
CA ASP A 38 16.59 3.32 30.27
C ASP A 38 16.62 4.56 31.19
N LYS A 39 15.54 4.77 31.98
CA LYS A 39 15.39 5.89 32.91
C LYS A 39 15.97 5.56 34.30
N GLU A 40 15.93 4.29 34.73
CA GLU A 40 16.64 3.82 35.93
C GLU A 40 18.17 3.90 35.75
N ASP A 41 18.68 3.69 34.53
CA ASP A 41 20.11 3.83 34.21
C ASP A 41 20.58 5.30 34.12
N ASN A 42 19.67 6.29 34.16
CA ASN A 42 19.98 7.73 34.14
C ASN A 42 19.16 8.53 35.19
N PRO A 43 19.62 8.65 36.44
CA PRO A 43 18.82 9.09 37.58
C PRO A 43 18.53 10.61 37.66
N PHE A 44 18.77 11.39 36.60
CA PHE A 44 18.63 12.86 36.65
C PHE A 44 17.25 13.41 36.25
N TYR A 45 16.22 12.57 36.14
CA TYR A 45 14.86 13.01 35.77
C TYR A 45 13.79 12.54 36.75
N ASP A 46 13.61 13.31 37.81
CA ASP A 46 12.52 13.21 38.78
C ASP A 46 11.95 14.65 38.94
N VAL A 47 10.63 14.93 38.98
CA VAL A 47 9.71 14.65 40.10
C VAL A 47 8.26 15.10 39.76
N ASN A 48 7.27 14.46 40.41
CA ASN A 48 5.88 14.84 40.73
C ASN A 48 4.71 14.48 39.79
N SER A 49 3.84 13.56 40.25
CA SER A 49 2.40 13.85 40.30
C SER A 49 1.68 13.02 41.38
N SER A 50 0.81 13.69 42.13
CA SER A 50 -0.08 13.12 43.15
C SER A 50 -1.53 13.10 42.66
N SER A 51 -2.27 12.10 43.16
CA SER A 51 -3.72 12.06 43.41
C SER A 51 -4.74 12.32 42.27
N GLY A 52 -5.38 11.23 41.84
CA GLY A 52 -6.82 11.02 42.02
C GLY A 52 -7.82 11.95 41.30
N SER A 53 -8.18 11.61 40.06
CA SER A 53 -9.56 11.67 39.55
C SER A 53 -9.68 10.95 38.20
N ARG A 54 -10.84 10.36 37.90
CA ARG A 54 -11.11 9.63 36.65
C ARG A 54 -10.94 10.56 35.45
N ALA A 55 -9.97 10.27 34.59
CA ALA A 55 -9.60 11.11 33.47
C ALA A 55 -10.11 10.54 32.13
N SER A 56 -10.74 11.39 31.33
CA SER A 56 -11.18 11.07 29.96
C SER A 56 -10.01 11.14 28.98
N VAL A 57 -10.18 10.59 27.76
CA VAL A 57 -9.13 10.47 26.71
C VAL A 57 -8.45 11.82 26.36
N GLY A 58 -9.06 12.96 26.68
CA GLY A 58 -8.45 14.30 26.55
C GLY A 58 -7.43 14.69 27.63
N THR A 59 -7.25 13.90 28.69
CA THR A 59 -6.34 14.19 29.81
C THR A 59 -5.01 13.43 29.73
N ILE A 60 -4.86 12.49 28.78
CA ILE A 60 -3.59 11.76 28.57
C ILE A 60 -2.51 12.69 27.98
N THR A 61 -2.92 13.76 27.31
CA THR A 61 -2.02 14.83 26.83
C THR A 61 -1.31 15.59 27.93
N THR A 62 -1.75 15.51 29.20
CA THR A 62 -1.16 16.29 30.31
C THR A 62 -0.31 15.47 31.28
N LEU A 63 -0.12 14.16 31.06
CA LEU A 63 0.64 13.30 31.99
C LEU A 63 1.92 12.65 31.41
N ASN A 64 2.30 12.92 30.16
CA ASN A 64 3.55 12.43 29.60
C ASN A 64 4.08 13.40 28.53
N GLU A 65 5.12 14.18 28.85
CA GLU A 65 5.74 15.15 27.93
C GLU A 65 6.31 14.53 26.63
N ASN A 66 6.39 13.20 26.53
CA ASN A 66 7.08 12.49 25.44
C ASN A 66 6.21 11.60 24.54
N PHE A 67 4.88 11.52 24.71
CA PHE A 67 4.03 10.71 23.82
C PHE A 67 3.50 11.54 22.64
N ARG A 68 4.04 11.28 21.45
CA ARG A 68 3.47 11.80 20.19
C ARG A 68 2.44 10.81 19.64
N ALA A 69 1.16 11.16 19.72
CA ALA A 69 0.08 10.39 19.12
C ALA A 69 -0.07 10.66 17.61
N ASN A 70 -0.62 9.70 16.86
CA ASN A 70 -0.99 9.81 15.44
C ASN A 70 0.20 9.96 14.49
N ILE A 71 1.31 9.29 14.77
CA ILE A 71 2.52 9.46 13.98
C ILE A 71 2.30 8.93 12.56
N PHE A 72 1.76 7.72 12.43
CA PHE A 72 1.39 7.07 11.18
C PHE A 72 0.44 7.95 10.34
N TYR A 73 -0.62 8.46 10.95
CA TYR A 73 -1.59 9.33 10.27
C TYR A 73 -0.94 10.62 9.77
N ASN A 74 -0.13 11.28 10.60
CA ASN A 74 0.58 12.50 10.22
C ASN A 74 1.59 12.29 9.09
N ASN A 75 2.17 11.09 9.00
CA ASN A 75 3.07 10.74 7.91
C ASN A 75 2.33 10.52 6.59
N ILE A 76 1.13 9.92 6.61
CA ILE A 76 0.34 9.60 5.40
C ILE A 76 -0.58 10.75 4.97
N ALA A 77 -0.87 11.70 5.86
CA ALA A 77 -1.81 12.80 5.64
C ALA A 77 -1.68 13.54 4.29
N PRO A 78 -0.48 13.85 3.76
CA PRO A 78 -0.37 14.56 2.47
C PRO A 78 -1.02 13.81 1.30
N ILE A 79 -0.80 12.50 1.19
CA ILE A 79 -1.38 11.67 0.12
C ILE A 79 -2.88 11.48 0.36
N GLN A 80 -3.29 11.28 1.61
CA GLN A 80 -4.70 11.19 1.95
C GLN A 80 -5.47 12.46 1.62
N TRP A 81 -4.88 13.63 1.87
CA TRP A 81 -5.51 14.90 1.51
C TRP A 81 -5.69 15.03 0.00
N PHE A 82 -4.70 14.60 -0.79
CA PHE A 82 -4.83 14.57 -2.25
C PHE A 82 -5.95 13.61 -2.72
N LEU A 83 -6.02 12.40 -2.16
CA LEU A 83 -7.09 11.43 -2.48
C LEU A 83 -8.49 11.91 -2.04
N HIS A 84 -8.58 12.72 -0.97
CA HIS A 84 -9.82 13.40 -0.60
C HIS A 84 -10.20 14.48 -1.60
N MET A 85 -9.23 15.28 -2.07
CA MET A 85 -9.48 16.35 -3.06
C MET A 85 -9.97 15.77 -4.39
N LEU A 86 -9.42 14.63 -4.82
CA LEU A 86 -9.93 13.86 -5.96
C LEU A 86 -11.29 13.18 -5.72
N GLY A 87 -11.90 13.33 -4.53
CA GLY A 87 -13.20 12.76 -4.21
C GLY A 87 -13.19 11.24 -4.07
N VAL A 88 -12.03 10.59 -3.97
CA VAL A 88 -11.92 9.12 -4.05
C VAL A 88 -12.07 8.45 -2.70
N LEU A 89 -11.58 9.08 -1.62
CA LEU A 89 -11.52 8.47 -0.29
C LEU A 89 -12.42 9.20 0.72
N PRO A 90 -13.72 8.93 0.83
CA PRO A 90 -14.64 9.64 1.72
C PRO A 90 -14.55 9.22 3.21
N ILE A 91 -13.36 9.17 3.80
CA ILE A 91 -13.17 8.75 5.20
C ILE A 91 -13.01 9.97 6.11
N THR A 92 -14.00 10.20 6.96
CA THR A 92 -13.90 11.27 7.97
C THR A 92 -13.21 10.75 9.23
N ARG A 93 -12.16 11.45 9.67
CA ARG A 93 -11.53 11.27 10.98
C ARG A 93 -11.65 12.59 11.75
N ARG A 94 -12.45 12.59 12.82
CA ARG A 94 -12.58 13.75 13.74
C ARG A 94 -11.55 13.70 14.87
N GLU A 95 -11.15 12.50 15.29
CA GLU A 95 -10.25 12.25 16.42
C GLU A 95 -9.41 10.98 16.19
N PRO A 96 -8.28 10.82 16.91
CA PRO A 96 -7.50 9.57 16.95
C PRO A 96 -8.35 8.33 17.24
N GLY A 97 -8.14 7.22 16.52
CA GLY A 97 -8.85 5.96 16.72
C GLY A 97 -10.34 5.97 16.35
N LYS A 98 -10.85 7.07 15.78
CA LYS A 98 -12.26 7.24 15.40
C LYS A 98 -12.44 7.49 13.90
N ALA A 99 -11.61 6.89 13.05
CA ALA A 99 -11.86 6.89 11.60
C ALA A 99 -13.14 6.10 11.31
N LYS A 100 -14.13 6.76 10.69
CA LYS A 100 -15.42 6.16 10.34
C LYS A 100 -15.81 6.54 8.92
N PHE A 101 -16.19 5.54 8.14
CA PHE A 101 -16.89 5.73 6.88
C PHE A 101 -18.41 5.76 7.14
N ARG A 102 -19.08 6.84 6.73
CA ARG A 102 -20.53 6.98 6.78
C ARG A 102 -21.03 7.49 5.43
N ILE A 103 -22.02 6.81 4.87
CA ILE A 103 -22.62 7.16 3.57
C ILE A 103 -23.33 8.53 3.66
N ASN A 104 -23.98 8.86 4.78
CA ASN A 104 -24.58 10.17 5.04
C ASN A 104 -23.58 11.24 5.52
N SER A 105 -22.34 11.26 5.01
CA SER A 105 -21.35 12.27 5.37
C SER A 105 -21.23 13.33 4.28
N ILE A 106 -20.96 14.60 4.67
CA ILE A 106 -20.67 15.70 3.74
C ILE A 106 -19.52 15.33 2.79
N ALA A 107 -18.50 14.64 3.33
CA ALA A 107 -17.38 14.14 2.53
C ALA A 107 -17.80 13.12 1.46
N PHE A 108 -18.76 12.24 1.77
CA PHE A 108 -19.30 11.30 0.78
C PHE A 108 -20.17 12.01 -0.26
N GLY A 109 -20.93 13.04 0.13
CA GLY A 109 -21.69 13.87 -0.79
C GLY A 109 -20.80 14.57 -1.83
N TYR A 110 -19.68 15.16 -1.39
CA TYR A 110 -18.68 15.75 -2.29
C TYR A 110 -18.08 14.70 -3.25
N SER A 111 -17.61 13.58 -2.70
CA SER A 111 -17.08 12.45 -3.47
C SER A 111 -18.05 11.94 -4.53
N PHE A 112 -19.33 11.81 -4.17
CA PHE A 112 -20.38 11.35 -5.06
C PHE A 112 -20.65 12.35 -6.19
N ALA A 113 -20.79 13.64 -5.86
CA ALA A 113 -20.99 14.69 -6.87
C ALA A 113 -19.80 14.78 -7.85
N PHE A 114 -18.57 14.72 -7.33
CA PHE A 114 -17.36 14.72 -8.16
C PHE A 114 -17.29 13.49 -9.07
N PHE A 115 -17.64 12.32 -8.56
CA PHE A 115 -17.70 11.08 -9.36
C PHE A 115 -18.74 11.16 -10.48
N ILE A 116 -19.93 11.70 -10.22
CA ILE A 116 -20.96 11.88 -11.26
C ILE A 116 -20.47 12.83 -12.34
N LEU A 117 -19.89 13.98 -11.97
CA LEU A 117 -19.33 14.93 -12.93
C LEU A 117 -18.21 14.30 -13.77
N LEU A 118 -17.26 13.61 -13.12
CA LEU A 118 -16.18 12.92 -13.80
C LEU A 118 -16.73 11.82 -14.73
N SER A 119 -17.72 11.06 -14.30
CA SER A 119 -18.33 9.98 -15.09
C SER A 119 -19.06 10.51 -16.33
N VAL A 120 -19.79 11.62 -16.21
CA VAL A 120 -20.44 12.28 -17.35
C VAL A 120 -19.38 12.75 -18.34
N PHE A 121 -18.31 13.38 -17.86
CA PHE A 121 -17.26 13.91 -18.73
C PHE A 121 -16.47 12.80 -19.43
N VAL A 122 -16.14 11.74 -18.71
CA VAL A 122 -15.50 10.54 -19.23
C VAL A 122 -16.40 9.84 -20.25
N THR A 123 -17.70 9.73 -20.00
CA THR A 123 -18.64 9.11 -20.95
C THR A 123 -18.76 9.91 -22.24
N TYR A 124 -18.74 11.25 -22.15
CA TYR A 124 -18.68 12.13 -23.32
C TYR A 124 -17.42 11.87 -24.17
N VAL A 125 -16.24 11.83 -23.53
CA VAL A 125 -14.98 11.52 -24.22
C VAL A 125 -14.99 10.10 -24.80
N ALA A 126 -15.49 9.12 -24.06
CA ALA A 126 -15.59 7.73 -24.50
C ALA A 126 -16.50 7.59 -25.74
N LYS A 127 -17.67 8.24 -25.76
CA LYS A 127 -18.57 8.23 -26.92
C LYS A 127 -17.91 8.83 -28.16
N ASN A 128 -17.23 9.97 -28.01
CA ASN A 128 -16.49 10.59 -29.12
C ASN A 128 -15.39 9.66 -29.63
N ARG A 129 -14.66 9.00 -28.72
CA ARG A 129 -13.60 8.05 -29.09
C ARG A 129 -14.13 6.80 -29.75
N ILE A 130 -15.20 6.19 -29.26
CA ILE A 130 -15.82 5.02 -29.88
C ILE A 130 -16.30 5.36 -31.29
N SER A 131 -16.93 6.51 -31.48
CA SER A 131 -17.36 6.97 -32.81
C SER A 131 -16.19 7.07 -33.79
N ILE A 132 -15.06 7.62 -33.34
CA ILE A 132 -13.83 7.75 -34.13
C ILE A 132 -13.25 6.36 -34.44
N VAL A 133 -13.17 5.47 -33.44
CA VAL A 133 -12.68 4.08 -33.60
C VAL A 133 -13.52 3.29 -34.59
N THR A 134 -14.84 3.41 -34.56
CA THR A 134 -15.73 2.72 -35.49
C THR A 134 -15.66 3.28 -36.91
N SER A 135 -15.20 4.52 -37.08
CA SER A 135 -14.99 5.15 -38.40
C SER A 135 -13.59 4.96 -38.96
N LEU A 136 -12.64 4.50 -38.15
CA LEU A 136 -11.24 4.29 -38.55
C LEU A 136 -11.11 2.96 -39.30
N SER A 137 -11.07 3.03 -40.62
CA SER A 137 -10.48 2.01 -41.51
C SER A 137 -8.98 2.26 -41.67
N GLY A 138 -8.28 2.56 -40.57
CA GLY A 138 -6.88 2.94 -40.54
C GLY A 138 -5.93 1.74 -40.44
N PRO A 139 -4.61 1.95 -40.64
CA PRO A 139 -3.59 0.94 -40.37
C PRO A 139 -3.64 0.49 -38.90
N PHE A 140 -3.18 -0.74 -38.68
CA PHE A 140 -3.27 -1.45 -37.40
C PHE A 140 -2.79 -0.65 -36.17
N GLU A 141 -1.77 0.18 -36.36
CA GLU A 141 -1.20 1.06 -35.34
C GLU A 141 -2.23 2.04 -34.73
N GLU A 142 -3.06 2.65 -35.58
CA GLU A 142 -4.06 3.64 -35.14
C GLU A 142 -5.14 2.98 -34.29
N ALA A 143 -5.46 1.71 -34.57
CA ALA A 143 -6.38 0.94 -33.75
C ALA A 143 -5.80 0.69 -32.34
N VAL A 144 -4.51 0.31 -32.22
CA VAL A 144 -3.85 0.08 -30.92
C VAL A 144 -3.84 1.34 -30.06
N ILE A 145 -3.49 2.48 -30.66
CA ILE A 145 -3.50 3.79 -29.98
C ILE A 145 -4.91 4.12 -29.47
N ALA A 146 -5.93 3.88 -30.29
CA ALA A 146 -7.30 4.17 -29.90
C ALA A 146 -7.82 3.25 -28.78
N TYR A 147 -7.42 1.97 -28.76
CA TYR A 147 -7.68 1.08 -27.64
C TYR A 147 -6.97 1.55 -26.35
N LEU A 148 -5.72 2.02 -26.45
CA LEU A 148 -4.98 2.53 -25.31
C LEU A 148 -5.69 3.73 -24.65
N PHE A 149 -6.25 4.64 -25.43
CA PHE A 149 -7.09 5.72 -24.90
C PHE A 149 -8.36 5.21 -24.20
N LEU A 150 -9.03 4.20 -24.76
CA LEU A 150 -10.22 3.62 -24.12
C LEU A 150 -9.86 2.97 -22.77
N VAL A 151 -8.71 2.31 -22.69
CA VAL A 151 -8.26 1.61 -21.48
C VAL A 151 -7.84 2.59 -20.40
N ASN A 152 -7.23 3.72 -20.76
CA ASN A 152 -6.88 4.78 -19.80
C ASN A 152 -8.11 5.40 -19.09
N ILE A 153 -9.34 5.07 -19.53
CA ILE A 153 -10.59 5.43 -18.85
C ILE A 153 -10.94 4.45 -17.71
N LEU A 154 -10.47 3.20 -17.76
CA LEU A 154 -10.79 2.15 -16.79
C LEU A 154 -10.49 2.49 -15.31
N PRO A 155 -9.48 3.32 -14.95
CA PRO A 155 -9.27 3.73 -13.58
C PRO A 155 -10.49 4.40 -12.92
N LEU A 156 -11.48 4.86 -13.69
CA LEU A 156 -12.76 5.35 -13.16
C LEU A 156 -13.46 4.31 -12.27
N ILE A 157 -13.31 3.01 -12.58
CA ILE A 157 -13.91 1.89 -11.83
C ILE A 157 -13.28 1.75 -10.44
N LEU A 158 -12.06 2.28 -10.21
CA LEU A 158 -11.40 2.22 -8.90
C LEU A 158 -12.14 3.04 -7.84
N ILE A 159 -12.83 4.11 -8.22
CA ILE A 159 -13.54 5.00 -7.29
C ILE A 159 -14.63 4.24 -6.51
N PRO A 160 -15.60 3.56 -7.17
CA PRO A 160 -16.61 2.78 -6.45
C PRO A 160 -16.02 1.57 -5.71
N ILE A 161 -14.96 0.94 -6.23
CA ILE A 161 -14.26 -0.15 -5.52
C ILE A 161 -13.69 0.36 -4.20
N LEU A 162 -13.08 1.55 -4.19
CA LEU A 162 -12.53 2.16 -2.98
C LEU A 162 -13.61 2.52 -1.97
N TRP A 163 -14.79 2.97 -2.40
CA TRP A 163 -15.91 3.20 -1.49
C TRP A 163 -16.41 1.92 -0.83
N TRP A 164 -16.39 0.81 -1.56
CA TRP A 164 -16.71 -0.51 -1.01
C TRP A 164 -15.69 -0.94 0.06
N GLU A 165 -14.41 -0.69 -0.19
CA GLU A 165 -13.31 -1.02 0.72
C GLU A 165 -13.09 0.01 1.84
N ALA A 166 -13.68 1.21 1.75
CA ALA A 166 -13.48 2.32 2.69
C ALA A 166 -13.75 1.96 4.15
N ARG A 167 -14.72 1.06 4.43
CA ARG A 167 -14.99 0.57 5.79
C ARG A 167 -13.82 -0.24 6.36
N LYS A 168 -13.20 -1.08 5.52
CA LYS A 168 -12.04 -1.89 5.91
C LYS A 168 -10.82 -1.00 6.11
N ILE A 169 -10.62 -0.02 5.22
CA ILE A 169 -9.53 0.96 5.31
C ILE A 169 -9.65 1.81 6.58
N ALA A 170 -10.86 2.29 6.92
CA ALA A 170 -11.08 3.02 8.16
C ALA A 170 -10.78 2.18 9.42
N LYS A 171 -11.14 0.89 9.40
CA LYS A 171 -10.78 -0.04 10.47
C LYS A 171 -9.27 -0.23 10.57
N LEU A 172 -8.59 -0.40 9.44
CA LEU A 172 -7.13 -0.53 9.37
C LEU A 172 -6.43 0.67 10.03
N TRP A 173 -6.92 1.90 9.81
CA TRP A 173 -6.35 3.08 10.44
C TRP A 173 -6.54 3.09 11.97
N ASN A 174 -7.69 2.65 12.45
CA ASN A 174 -7.91 2.51 13.89
C ASN A 174 -7.00 1.41 14.47
N ASP A 175 -6.80 0.30 13.75
CA ASP A 175 -5.89 -0.77 14.17
C ASP A 175 -4.42 -0.33 14.22
N TRP A 176 -4.02 0.64 13.38
CA TRP A 176 -2.73 1.34 13.45
C TRP A 176 -2.61 2.24 14.68
N ASP A 177 -3.64 3.03 15.00
CA ASP A 177 -3.65 3.87 16.21
C ASP A 177 -3.54 3.00 17.47
N ASP A 178 -4.27 1.88 17.54
CA ASP A 178 -4.16 0.90 18.62
C ASP A 178 -2.75 0.31 18.73
N PHE A 179 -2.08 0.08 17.60
CA PHE A 179 -0.71 -0.41 17.57
C PHE A 179 0.30 0.61 18.07
N GLU A 180 0.14 1.90 17.74
CA GLU A 180 1.00 2.97 18.27
C GLU A 180 0.92 3.07 19.79
N ILE A 181 -0.30 2.98 20.35
CA ILE A 181 -0.51 2.99 21.79
C ILE A 181 0.19 1.78 22.40
N LEU A 182 -0.04 0.57 21.88
CA LEU A 182 0.59 -0.64 22.39
C LEU A 182 2.13 -0.59 22.31
N TYR A 183 2.67 -0.04 21.22
CA TYR A 183 4.11 0.16 21.03
C TYR A 183 4.68 1.09 22.10
N TYR A 184 3.98 2.18 22.42
CA TYR A 184 4.39 3.10 23.48
C TYR A 184 4.36 2.44 24.86
N GLN A 185 3.30 1.67 25.16
CA GLN A 185 3.17 0.97 26.45
C GLN A 185 4.30 -0.05 26.71
N ILE A 186 4.82 -0.68 25.66
CA ILE A 186 5.86 -1.72 25.75
C ILE A 186 7.28 -1.13 25.62
N SER A 187 7.47 -0.13 24.75
CA SER A 187 8.81 0.39 24.46
C SER A 187 9.18 1.67 25.21
N GLY A 188 8.20 2.33 25.84
CA GLY A 188 8.36 3.60 26.53
C GLY A 188 8.66 4.81 25.64
N HIS A 189 8.78 4.61 24.33
CA HIS A 189 9.06 5.67 23.37
C HIS A 189 8.01 5.69 22.27
N SER A 190 7.73 6.88 21.74
CA SER A 190 6.92 7.00 20.54
C SER A 190 7.63 6.38 19.32
N MET A 191 6.87 5.81 18.39
CA MET A 191 7.43 5.17 17.19
C MET A 191 8.12 6.21 16.28
N PRO A 192 9.43 6.08 15.97
CA PRO A 192 10.14 7.07 15.18
C PRO A 192 9.91 6.87 13.67
N LEU A 193 8.70 7.16 13.18
CA LEU A 193 8.41 7.20 11.75
C LEU A 193 8.64 8.62 11.21
N ASN A 194 9.80 8.83 10.56
CA ASN A 194 10.16 10.09 9.91
C ASN A 194 9.91 10.04 8.38
N LEU A 195 8.71 9.61 7.97
CA LEU A 195 8.34 9.47 6.56
C LEU A 195 7.65 10.71 5.96
N ARG A 196 7.36 11.73 6.78
CA ARG A 196 6.54 12.88 6.38
C ARG A 196 7.17 13.69 5.26
N ARG A 197 8.48 13.98 5.36
CA ARG A 197 9.22 14.72 4.30
C ARG A 197 9.18 13.98 2.97
N LYS A 198 9.42 12.66 3.00
CA LYS A 198 9.34 11.79 1.82
C LYS A 198 7.93 11.75 1.24
N THR A 199 6.92 11.62 2.09
CA THR A 199 5.50 11.56 1.69
C THR A 199 5.05 12.88 1.07
N THR A 200 5.43 14.02 1.64
CA THR A 200 5.14 15.34 1.07
C THR A 200 5.82 15.53 -0.29
N MET A 201 7.08 15.12 -0.44
CA MET A 201 7.77 15.19 -1.74
C MET A 201 7.05 14.34 -2.79
N ILE A 202 6.67 13.10 -2.46
CA ILE A 202 5.93 12.22 -3.37
C ILE A 202 4.57 12.81 -3.73
N ALA A 203 3.83 13.37 -2.75
CA ALA A 203 2.52 13.96 -2.97
C ALA A 203 2.52 15.22 -3.87
N VAL A 204 3.68 15.86 -4.06
CA VAL A 204 3.81 17.04 -4.95
C VAL A 204 4.46 16.66 -6.28
N ILE A 205 5.56 15.91 -6.26
CA ILE A 205 6.34 15.59 -7.47
C ILE A 205 5.59 14.60 -8.35
N LEU A 206 4.98 13.57 -7.76
CA LEU A 206 4.39 12.48 -8.53
C LEU A 206 3.15 12.92 -9.34
N PRO A 207 2.24 13.77 -8.81
CA PRO A 207 1.16 14.33 -9.62
C PRO A 207 1.64 15.19 -10.79
N ILE A 208 2.65 16.04 -10.56
CA ILE A 208 3.21 16.91 -11.60
C ILE A 208 3.80 16.04 -12.72
N LEU A 209 4.56 15.00 -12.35
CA LEU A 209 5.16 14.08 -13.29
C LEU A 209 4.10 13.31 -14.10
N SER A 210 3.02 12.87 -13.45
CA SER A 210 1.86 12.22 -14.07
C SER A 210 1.16 13.14 -15.10
N ILE A 211 0.91 14.41 -14.75
CA ILE A 211 0.31 15.37 -15.68
C ILE A 211 1.23 15.59 -16.88
N VAL A 212 2.53 15.80 -16.64
CA VAL A 212 3.51 16.01 -17.71
C VAL A 212 3.58 14.80 -18.63
N SER A 213 3.60 13.57 -18.11
CA SER A 213 3.60 12.37 -18.94
C SER A 213 2.34 12.27 -19.80
N VAL A 214 1.15 12.52 -19.24
CA VAL A 214 -0.11 12.47 -20.00
C VAL A 214 -0.18 13.55 -21.09
N VAL A 215 0.30 14.75 -20.79
CA VAL A 215 0.33 15.87 -21.74
C VAL A 215 1.30 15.57 -22.89
N ILE A 216 2.51 15.08 -22.59
CA ILE A 216 3.47 14.68 -23.63
C ILE A 216 2.87 13.56 -24.49
N THR A 217 2.33 12.52 -23.86
CA THR A 217 1.67 11.42 -24.58
C THR A 217 0.55 11.93 -25.49
N HIS A 218 -0.29 12.86 -25.01
CA HIS A 218 -1.35 13.43 -25.85
C HIS A 218 -0.83 14.27 -27.02
N ILE A 219 0.18 15.12 -26.81
CA ILE A 219 0.78 15.93 -27.88
C ILE A 219 1.42 15.04 -28.95
N THR A 220 2.10 13.97 -28.52
CA THR A 220 2.81 13.05 -29.44
C THR A 220 1.88 12.10 -30.20
N MET A 221 0.76 11.71 -29.61
CA MET A 221 -0.10 10.67 -30.18
C MET A 221 -1.27 11.21 -31.00
N ALA A 222 -1.70 12.46 -30.81
CA ALA A 222 -2.92 12.92 -31.47
C ALA A 222 -3.14 14.44 -31.54
N ASP A 223 -3.67 14.87 -32.69
CA ASP A 223 -4.23 16.20 -32.95
C ASP A 223 -5.59 16.40 -32.24
N PHE A 224 -5.62 16.31 -30.91
CA PHE A 224 -6.85 16.41 -30.12
C PHE A 224 -7.10 17.80 -29.53
N GLN A 225 -8.39 18.09 -29.29
CA GLN A 225 -8.81 19.23 -28.50
C GLN A 225 -8.36 19.07 -27.04
N ILE A 226 -7.65 20.09 -26.52
CA ILE A 226 -7.07 20.12 -25.17
C ILE A 226 -8.10 19.79 -24.06
N ILE A 227 -9.37 20.14 -24.27
CA ILE A 227 -10.47 19.86 -23.34
C ILE A 227 -10.61 18.35 -23.04
N GLN A 228 -10.31 17.48 -24.01
CA GLN A 228 -10.44 16.03 -23.86
C GLN A 228 -9.29 15.40 -23.05
N VAL A 229 -8.20 16.13 -22.79
CA VAL A 229 -7.01 15.64 -22.05
C VAL A 229 -7.25 15.64 -20.54
N ILE A 230 -8.06 16.59 -20.05
CA ILE A 230 -8.35 16.81 -18.63
C ILE A 230 -8.77 15.53 -17.89
N PRO A 231 -9.76 14.72 -18.35
CA PRO A 231 -10.17 13.52 -17.63
C PRO A 231 -9.06 12.46 -17.59
N TYR A 232 -8.21 12.35 -18.62
CA TYR A 232 -7.06 11.44 -18.60
C TYR A 232 -6.04 11.88 -17.56
N CYS A 233 -5.76 13.19 -17.42
CA CYS A 233 -4.90 13.69 -16.36
C CYS A 233 -5.44 13.32 -14.97
N ILE A 234 -6.76 13.44 -14.73
CA ILE A 234 -7.38 13.10 -13.45
C ILE A 234 -7.25 11.59 -13.16
N LEU A 235 -7.53 10.74 -14.15
CA LEU A 235 -7.51 9.28 -14.00
C LEU A 235 -6.09 8.69 -13.87
N ASP A 236 -5.11 9.25 -14.58
CA ASP A 236 -3.71 8.86 -14.42
C ASP A 236 -3.19 9.28 -13.03
N ASN A 237 -3.53 10.50 -12.58
CA ASN A 237 -3.21 10.96 -11.22
C ASN A 237 -3.84 10.07 -10.15
N LEU A 238 -5.08 9.64 -10.34
CA LEU A 238 -5.74 8.69 -9.45
C LEU A 238 -4.92 7.40 -9.32
N SER A 239 -4.52 6.81 -10.45
CA SER A 239 -3.73 5.57 -10.47
C SER A 239 -2.36 5.75 -9.80
N ALA A 240 -1.67 6.85 -10.12
CA ALA A 240 -0.38 7.21 -9.52
C ALA A 240 -0.47 7.40 -8.00
N MET A 241 -1.50 8.11 -7.51
CA MET A 241 -1.68 8.38 -6.08
C MET A 241 -2.10 7.16 -5.29
N LEU A 242 -2.85 6.23 -5.87
CA LEU A 242 -3.14 4.94 -5.24
C LEU A 242 -1.87 4.09 -5.12
N GLY A 243 -1.01 4.09 -6.13
CA GLY A 243 0.32 3.49 -6.05
C GLY A 243 1.20 4.13 -4.97
N ALA A 244 1.20 5.46 -4.86
CA ALA A 244 1.95 6.17 -3.82
C ALA A 244 1.40 5.89 -2.41
N TRP A 245 0.09 5.80 -2.26
CA TRP A 245 -0.56 5.47 -1.00
C TRP A 245 -0.15 4.07 -0.51
N TRP A 246 -0.16 3.08 -1.41
CA TRP A 246 0.34 1.74 -1.15
C TRP A 246 1.81 1.73 -0.73
N PHE A 247 2.63 2.45 -1.48
CA PHE A 247 4.06 2.55 -1.26
C PHE A 247 4.36 3.03 0.16
N ILE A 248 3.70 4.10 0.62
CA ILE A 248 3.94 4.64 1.97
C ILE A 248 3.44 3.69 3.06
N ILE A 249 2.29 3.04 2.89
CA ILE A 249 1.81 2.06 3.88
C ILE A 249 2.79 0.89 3.98
N CYS A 250 3.23 0.32 2.86
CA CYS A 250 4.21 -0.78 2.87
C CYS A 250 5.55 -0.34 3.48
N GLU A 251 6.03 0.86 3.16
CA GLU A 251 7.23 1.43 3.76
C GLU A 251 7.08 1.57 5.29
N SER A 252 5.92 2.07 5.76
CA SER A 252 5.68 2.23 7.20
C SER A 252 5.68 0.88 7.93
N LEU A 253 5.09 -0.18 7.37
CA LEU A 253 5.13 -1.54 7.92
C LEU A 253 6.56 -2.05 8.00
N SER A 254 7.31 -1.87 6.91
CA SER A 254 8.70 -2.30 6.77
C SER A 254 9.63 -1.60 7.77
N THR A 255 9.57 -0.28 7.87
CA THR A 255 10.35 0.52 8.83
C THR A 255 10.00 0.15 10.26
N THR A 256 8.71 -0.01 10.57
CA THR A 256 8.24 -0.43 11.89
C THR A 256 8.79 -1.81 12.28
N ALA A 257 8.77 -2.78 11.35
CA ALA A 257 9.33 -4.10 11.58
C ALA A 257 10.83 -4.07 11.88
N ASN A 258 11.58 -3.24 11.15
CA ASN A 258 13.02 -3.10 11.36
C ASN A 258 13.35 -2.50 12.73
N ILE A 259 12.67 -1.40 13.10
CA ILE A 259 12.82 -0.75 14.41
C ILE A 259 12.45 -1.73 15.53
N LEU A 260 11.34 -2.45 15.38
CA LEU A 260 10.88 -3.43 16.35
C LEU A 260 11.91 -4.54 16.55
N GLY A 261 12.44 -5.10 15.45
CA GLY A 261 13.47 -6.14 15.50
C GLY A 261 14.79 -5.68 16.14
N GLU A 262 15.23 -4.46 15.84
CA GLU A 262 16.43 -3.88 16.47
C GLU A 262 16.26 -3.66 17.97
N ARG A 263 15.10 -3.15 18.39
CA ARG A 263 14.82 -2.92 19.81
C ARG A 263 14.67 -4.22 20.57
N PHE A 264 14.03 -5.22 19.96
CA PHE A 264 13.95 -6.56 20.52
C PHE A 264 15.33 -7.19 20.71
N GLN A 265 16.20 -7.09 19.71
CA GLN A 265 17.57 -7.61 19.80
C GLN A 265 18.39 -6.91 20.89
N ARG A 266 18.23 -5.58 21.04
CA ARG A 266 18.88 -4.83 22.14
C ARG A 266 18.33 -5.22 23.51
N ALA A 267 17.01 -5.33 23.64
CA ALA A 267 16.34 -5.74 24.86
C ALA A 267 16.79 -7.12 25.36
N LEU A 268 17.13 -8.03 24.45
CA LEU A 268 17.60 -9.37 24.77
C LEU A 268 19.09 -9.48 25.10
N ARG A 269 19.92 -8.47 24.79
CA ARG A 269 21.35 -8.47 25.16
C ARG A 269 21.57 -8.20 26.64
N HIS A 270 20.69 -7.44 27.26
CA HIS A 270 20.63 -7.29 28.71
C HIS A 270 19.76 -8.43 29.25
N ILE A 271 20.10 -9.01 30.41
CA ILE A 271 19.40 -10.18 30.98
C ILE A 271 17.89 -9.94 30.96
N GLY A 272 17.22 -10.54 29.98
CA GLY A 272 15.83 -10.24 29.66
C GLY A 272 14.88 -11.13 30.46
N PRO A 273 14.00 -10.59 31.33
CA PRO A 273 12.97 -11.39 31.96
C PRO A 273 12.02 -11.96 30.89
N ALA A 274 11.55 -13.20 31.07
CA ALA A 274 10.67 -13.90 30.12
C ALA A 274 9.39 -13.09 29.75
N ALA A 275 8.92 -12.26 30.68
CA ALA A 275 7.80 -11.34 30.47
C ALA A 275 8.06 -10.30 29.34
N MET A 276 9.30 -9.84 29.19
CA MET A 276 9.69 -8.88 28.16
C MET A 276 9.62 -9.52 26.77
N VAL A 277 10.07 -10.78 26.65
CA VAL A 277 9.99 -11.56 25.40
C VAL A 277 8.54 -11.75 24.97
N ALA A 278 7.65 -12.06 25.93
CA ALA A 278 6.22 -12.20 25.68
C ALA A 278 5.57 -10.89 25.18
N ASP A 279 5.97 -9.74 25.73
CA ASP A 279 5.49 -8.42 25.30
C ASP A 279 5.92 -8.08 23.86
N TYR A 280 7.19 -8.31 23.51
CA TYR A 280 7.67 -8.11 22.13
C TYR A 280 7.04 -9.10 21.14
N ARG A 281 6.80 -10.35 21.56
CA ARG A 281 6.04 -11.34 20.77
C ARG A 281 4.62 -10.85 20.47
N ALA A 282 3.91 -10.30 21.46
CA ALA A 282 2.59 -9.73 21.27
C ALA A 282 2.60 -8.54 20.31
N LEU A 283 3.62 -7.67 20.41
CA LEU A 283 3.80 -6.53 19.51
C LEU A 283 4.08 -6.98 18.08
N TRP A 284 4.94 -7.98 17.87
CA TRP A 284 5.18 -8.56 16.56
C TRP A 284 3.93 -9.22 15.98
N LEU A 285 3.18 -10.00 16.78
CA LEU A 285 1.91 -10.61 16.33
C LEU A 285 0.90 -9.56 15.86
N ARG A 286 0.83 -8.42 16.55
CA ARG A 286 -0.04 -7.30 16.16
C ARG A 286 0.44 -6.65 14.86
N LEU A 287 1.75 -6.47 14.68
CA LEU A 287 2.33 -5.95 13.43
C LEU A 287 2.06 -6.91 12.26
N SER A 288 2.26 -8.21 12.44
CA SER A 288 1.98 -9.24 11.43
C SER A 288 0.50 -9.27 11.05
N LYS A 289 -0.40 -9.11 12.02
CA LYS A 289 -1.84 -8.96 11.77
C LYS A 289 -2.13 -7.71 10.94
N LEU A 290 -1.50 -6.58 11.26
CA LEU A 290 -1.67 -5.30 10.56
C LEU A 290 -1.20 -5.37 9.10
N THR A 291 -0.08 -6.05 8.85
CA THR A 291 0.41 -6.33 7.49
C THR A 291 -0.61 -7.13 6.66
N ARG A 292 -1.17 -8.19 7.24
CA ARG A 292 -2.19 -9.01 6.56
C ARG A 292 -3.51 -8.25 6.36
N ASP A 293 -3.96 -7.51 7.37
CA ASP A 293 -5.18 -6.72 7.30
C ASP A 293 -5.05 -5.58 6.29
N THR A 294 -3.84 -5.06 6.07
CA THR A 294 -3.55 -4.10 4.98
C THR A 294 -3.85 -4.70 3.61
N GLY A 295 -3.30 -5.89 3.30
CA GLY A 295 -3.55 -6.57 2.02
C GLY A 295 -5.02 -6.95 1.81
N ASN A 296 -5.71 -7.38 2.87
CA ASN A 296 -7.12 -7.74 2.81
C ASN A 296 -8.07 -6.53 2.74
N ALA A 297 -7.68 -5.38 3.30
CA ALA A 297 -8.46 -4.16 3.27
C ALA A 297 -8.51 -3.50 1.90
N THR A 298 -7.45 -3.67 1.11
CA THR A 298 -7.26 -3.02 -0.22
C THR A 298 -7.14 -4.03 -1.35
N CYS A 299 -7.63 -5.25 -1.12
CA CYS A 299 -7.46 -6.38 -2.01
C CYS A 299 -8.01 -6.09 -3.40
N TYR A 300 -9.24 -5.56 -3.49
CA TYR A 300 -9.89 -5.34 -4.77
C TYR A 300 -9.27 -4.17 -5.52
N THR A 301 -8.97 -3.06 -4.84
CA THR A 301 -8.30 -1.91 -5.44
C THR A 301 -6.97 -2.32 -6.09
N PHE A 302 -6.07 -2.98 -5.34
CA PHE A 302 -4.76 -3.32 -5.90
C PHE A 302 -4.81 -4.47 -6.90
N THR A 303 -5.75 -5.41 -6.78
CA THR A 303 -5.95 -6.42 -7.84
C THR A 303 -6.33 -5.75 -9.16
N PHE A 304 -7.29 -4.84 -9.13
CA PHE A 304 -7.69 -4.10 -10.32
C PHE A 304 -6.56 -3.24 -10.87
N ILE A 305 -5.85 -2.49 -10.02
CA ILE A 305 -4.68 -1.68 -10.45
C ILE A 305 -3.63 -2.56 -11.12
N ASN A 306 -3.25 -3.70 -10.54
CA ASN A 306 -2.24 -4.56 -11.13
C ASN A 306 -2.68 -5.12 -12.49
N LEU A 307 -3.94 -5.53 -12.63
CA LEU A 307 -4.49 -5.99 -13.92
C LEU A 307 -4.57 -4.87 -14.96
N TYR A 308 -4.98 -3.67 -14.54
CA TYR A 308 -5.01 -2.48 -15.39
C TYR A 308 -3.62 -2.11 -15.90
N LEU A 309 -2.62 -2.04 -15.01
CA LEU A 309 -1.24 -1.74 -15.38
C LEU A 309 -0.67 -2.80 -16.31
N PHE A 310 -0.96 -4.08 -16.06
CA PHE A 310 -0.56 -5.16 -16.96
C PHE A 310 -1.11 -4.94 -18.37
N PHE A 311 -2.41 -4.64 -18.49
CA PHE A 311 -3.05 -4.43 -19.78
C PHE A 311 -2.49 -3.22 -20.53
N ILE A 312 -2.26 -2.09 -19.84
CA ILE A 312 -1.63 -0.91 -20.43
C ILE A 312 -0.20 -1.19 -20.89
N ILE A 313 0.59 -1.89 -20.09
CA ILE A 313 1.97 -2.25 -20.44
C ILE A 313 1.98 -3.13 -21.69
N THR A 314 1.15 -4.18 -21.74
CA THR A 314 1.05 -5.08 -22.90
C THR A 314 0.65 -4.32 -24.15
N LEU A 315 -0.40 -3.49 -24.10
CA LEU A 315 -0.82 -2.69 -25.25
C LEU A 315 0.26 -1.70 -25.70
N SER A 316 0.96 -1.07 -24.76
CA SER A 316 2.01 -0.09 -25.07
C SER A 316 3.22 -0.75 -25.73
N VAL A 317 3.68 -1.88 -25.19
CA VAL A 317 4.79 -2.67 -25.78
C VAL A 317 4.39 -3.22 -27.14
N TYR A 318 3.16 -3.71 -27.27
CA TYR A 318 2.65 -4.22 -28.53
C TYR A 318 2.56 -3.13 -29.61
N GLY A 319 2.08 -1.93 -29.25
CA GLY A 319 2.06 -0.76 -30.12
C GLY A 319 3.46 -0.35 -30.61
N LEU A 320 4.44 -0.31 -29.70
CA LEU A 320 5.84 -0.05 -30.05
C LEU A 320 6.40 -1.12 -31.01
N MET A 321 6.06 -2.38 -30.78
CA MET A 321 6.52 -3.49 -31.64
C MET A 321 5.92 -3.47 -33.04
N SER A 322 4.69 -2.97 -33.21
CA SER A 322 4.10 -2.83 -34.56
C SER A 322 4.74 -1.73 -35.39
N GLN A 323 5.30 -0.68 -34.76
CA GLN A 323 5.90 0.46 -35.46
C GLN A 323 7.37 0.22 -35.83
N LEU A 324 8.07 -0.64 -35.08
CA LEU A 324 9.47 -0.98 -35.34
C LEU A 324 9.74 -1.53 -36.76
N SER A 325 8.74 -2.08 -37.44
CA SER A 325 8.87 -2.56 -38.83
C SER A 325 8.70 -1.47 -39.89
N GLU A 326 8.08 -0.34 -39.57
CA GLU A 326 7.73 0.72 -40.53
C GLU A 326 8.58 2.00 -40.36
N GLY A 327 9.27 2.14 -39.22
CA GLY A 327 10.18 3.25 -38.89
C GLY A 327 9.72 4.02 -37.64
N PHE A 328 10.65 4.72 -36.98
CA PHE A 328 10.32 5.47 -35.76
C PHE A 328 9.53 6.75 -36.06
N GLY A 329 8.29 6.81 -35.55
CA GLY A 329 7.43 7.98 -35.62
C GLY A 329 7.46 8.84 -34.34
N ILE A 330 6.83 10.01 -34.38
CA ILE A 330 6.61 10.84 -33.18
C ILE A 330 5.65 10.14 -32.19
N LYS A 331 4.72 9.33 -32.70
CA LYS A 331 3.73 8.56 -31.92
C LYS A 331 4.38 7.52 -31.00
N ASP A 332 5.49 6.92 -31.42
CA ASP A 332 6.28 5.96 -30.63
C ASP A 332 6.79 6.55 -29.31
N ILE A 333 7.13 7.82 -29.30
CA ILE A 333 7.66 8.50 -28.10
C ILE A 333 6.61 8.50 -26.99
N GLY A 334 5.34 8.80 -27.34
CA GLY A 334 4.22 8.73 -26.41
C GLY A 334 3.99 7.31 -25.88
N LEU A 335 4.09 6.30 -26.75
CA LEU A 335 3.90 4.90 -26.37
C LEU A 335 5.00 4.43 -25.42
N ALA A 336 6.25 4.82 -25.69
CA ALA A 336 7.41 4.51 -24.87
C ALA A 336 7.32 5.14 -23.48
N ILE A 337 6.97 6.43 -23.40
CA ILE A 337 6.77 7.12 -22.11
C ILE A 337 5.67 6.43 -21.30
N THR A 338 4.55 6.09 -21.94
CA THR A 338 3.43 5.41 -21.30
C THR A 338 3.83 4.03 -20.78
N ALA A 339 4.56 3.24 -21.57
CA ALA A 339 5.08 1.94 -21.13
C ALA A 339 6.01 2.09 -19.92
N ILE A 340 7.00 2.97 -20.01
CA ILE A 340 8.00 3.21 -18.96
C ILE A 340 7.32 3.65 -17.66
N TRP A 341 6.39 4.60 -17.73
CA TRP A 341 5.63 5.11 -16.59
C TRP A 341 4.88 3.99 -15.85
N ASN A 342 4.12 3.19 -16.59
CA ASN A 342 3.32 2.11 -16.01
C ASN A 342 4.18 0.95 -15.48
N VAL A 343 5.30 0.63 -16.15
CA VAL A 343 6.28 -0.35 -15.66
C VAL A 343 6.89 0.10 -14.33
N PHE A 344 7.31 1.36 -14.22
CA PHE A 344 7.86 1.89 -12.97
C PHE A 344 6.83 1.83 -11.83
N LEU A 345 5.58 2.25 -12.12
CA LEU A 345 4.50 2.22 -11.13
C LEU A 345 4.22 0.78 -10.65
N LEU A 346 4.11 -0.18 -11.57
CA LEU A 346 3.92 -1.60 -11.23
C LEU A 346 5.10 -2.17 -10.43
N PHE A 347 6.34 -1.84 -10.82
CA PHE A 347 7.54 -2.26 -10.12
C PHE A 347 7.53 -1.79 -8.66
N TYR A 348 7.25 -0.52 -8.40
CA TYR A 348 7.21 0.02 -7.04
C TYR A 348 6.12 -0.62 -6.17
N ILE A 349 4.93 -0.88 -6.73
CA ILE A 349 3.83 -1.54 -6.01
C ILE A 349 4.24 -2.94 -5.56
N CYS A 350 4.79 -3.74 -6.48
CA CYS A 350 5.20 -5.11 -6.22
C CYS A 350 6.44 -5.20 -5.32
N ASP A 351 7.43 -4.33 -5.54
CA ASP A 351 8.68 -4.32 -4.80
C ASP A 351 8.45 -3.98 -3.33
N LYS A 352 7.68 -2.92 -3.05
CA LYS A 352 7.45 -2.49 -1.66
C LYS A 352 6.55 -3.44 -0.88
N ALA A 353 5.56 -4.04 -1.52
CA ALA A 353 4.76 -5.10 -0.88
C ALA A 353 5.64 -6.31 -0.50
N HIS A 354 6.54 -6.71 -1.40
CA HIS A 354 7.49 -7.78 -1.13
C HIS A 354 8.45 -7.40 0.01
N TYR A 355 9.01 -6.20 -0.03
CA TYR A 355 9.95 -5.70 0.97
C TYR A 355 9.32 -5.61 2.37
N ALA A 356 8.08 -5.13 2.46
CA ALA A 356 7.33 -5.09 3.71
C ALA A 356 7.09 -6.50 4.29
N SER A 357 6.64 -7.43 3.45
CA SER A 357 6.43 -8.83 3.86
C SER A 357 7.74 -9.49 4.32
N PHE A 358 8.83 -9.26 3.58
CA PHE A 358 10.16 -9.78 3.89
C PHE A 358 10.71 -9.25 5.22
N ASN A 359 10.51 -7.95 5.51
CA ASN A 359 11.03 -7.37 6.75
C ASN A 359 10.25 -7.80 7.99
N VAL A 360 8.92 -7.91 7.89
CA VAL A 360 8.07 -8.37 9.01
C VAL A 360 8.35 -9.83 9.36
N ARG A 361 8.65 -10.68 8.36
CA ARG A 361 8.91 -12.11 8.54
C ARG A 361 10.39 -12.43 8.63
N THR A 362 11.08 -12.41 7.49
CA THR A 362 12.42 -12.98 7.32
C THR A 362 13.47 -12.16 8.03
N ASN A 363 13.44 -10.83 7.91
CA ASN A 363 14.43 -9.99 8.59
C ASN A 363 14.27 -10.06 10.11
N PHE A 364 13.02 -10.05 10.58
CA PHE A 364 12.73 -10.21 12.00
C PHE A 364 13.19 -11.57 12.53
N GLN A 365 12.90 -12.67 11.83
CA GLN A 365 13.35 -14.02 12.20
C GLN A 365 14.88 -14.12 12.23
N LYS A 366 15.59 -13.53 11.26
CA LYS A 366 17.06 -13.46 11.26
C LYS A 366 17.61 -12.73 12.48
N LYS A 367 17.03 -11.57 12.82
CA LYS A 367 17.43 -10.80 14.02
C LYS A 367 17.18 -11.59 15.30
N LEU A 368 16.12 -12.38 15.35
CA LEU A 368 15.76 -13.22 16.50
C LEU A 368 16.70 -14.42 16.65
N LEU A 369 17.07 -15.09 15.55
CA LEU A 369 18.03 -16.21 15.56
C LEU A 369 19.48 -15.76 15.87
N MET A 370 19.79 -14.49 15.66
CA MET A 370 21.11 -13.91 15.97
C MET A 370 21.30 -13.61 17.47
N VAL A 371 20.28 -13.81 18.31
CA VAL A 371 20.40 -13.62 19.75
C VAL A 371 21.07 -14.83 20.39
N GLU A 372 22.10 -14.59 21.21
CA GLU A 372 22.78 -15.64 21.97
C GLU A 372 21.87 -16.19 23.09
N LEU A 373 21.38 -17.42 22.91
CA LEU A 373 20.48 -18.08 23.87
C LEU A 373 21.20 -18.61 25.12
N ASN A 374 22.53 -18.74 25.06
CA ASN A 374 23.34 -19.41 26.09
C ASN A 374 23.33 -18.70 27.46
N TRP A 375 23.05 -17.40 27.49
CA TRP A 375 23.04 -16.58 28.71
C TRP A 375 21.65 -16.34 29.28
N MET A 376 20.63 -16.94 28.69
CA MET A 376 19.23 -16.63 28.99
C MET A 376 18.58 -17.70 29.87
N ASN A 377 17.68 -17.29 30.77
CA ASN A 377 16.95 -18.19 31.67
C ASN A 377 16.10 -19.22 30.89
N SER A 378 15.88 -20.42 31.44
CA SER A 378 15.13 -21.52 30.80
C SER A 378 13.70 -21.13 30.39
N ASP A 379 13.03 -20.30 31.20
CA ASP A 379 11.70 -19.78 30.90
C ASP A 379 11.70 -18.84 29.68
N ALA A 380 12.74 -18.00 29.56
CA ALA A 380 12.88 -17.08 28.44
C ALA A 380 13.31 -17.84 27.16
N GLN A 381 14.11 -18.90 27.28
CA GLN A 381 14.39 -19.81 26.15
C GLN A 381 13.11 -20.48 25.63
N THR A 382 12.22 -20.89 26.54
CA THR A 382 10.93 -21.47 26.17
C THR A 382 10.02 -20.46 25.46
N GLU A 383 9.95 -19.21 25.92
CA GLU A 383 9.23 -18.13 25.22
C GLU A 383 9.82 -17.80 23.85
N ILE A 384 11.16 -17.77 23.70
CA ILE A 384 11.79 -17.57 22.39
C ILE A 384 11.46 -18.72 21.43
N ASN A 385 11.51 -19.98 21.90
CA ASN A 385 11.12 -21.13 21.08
C ASN A 385 9.65 -21.06 20.65
N MET A 386 8.75 -20.65 21.55
CA MET A 386 7.35 -20.37 21.19
C MET A 386 7.22 -19.21 20.21
N PHE A 387 8.07 -18.19 20.30
CA PHE A 387 8.08 -17.07 19.37
C PHE A 387 8.57 -17.49 17.97
N ILE A 388 9.69 -18.22 17.87
CA ILE A 388 10.20 -18.76 16.60
C ILE A 388 9.11 -19.55 15.90
N ARG A 389 8.49 -20.49 16.62
CA ARG A 389 7.39 -21.29 16.09
C ARG A 389 6.20 -20.41 15.65
N ALA A 390 5.87 -19.37 16.41
CA ALA A 390 4.83 -18.42 16.01
C ALA A 390 5.19 -17.62 14.75
N THR A 391 6.47 -17.30 14.53
CA THR A 391 6.94 -16.62 13.30
C THR A 391 6.95 -17.55 12.09
N GLU A 392 7.25 -18.83 12.28
CA GLU A 392 7.21 -19.85 11.22
C GLU A 392 5.78 -20.19 10.80
N MET A 393 4.86 -20.29 11.77
CA MET A 393 3.48 -20.72 11.55
C MET A 393 2.55 -19.60 11.03
N ASN A 394 2.94 -18.32 11.14
CA ASN A 394 2.13 -17.19 10.67
C ASN A 394 2.79 -16.46 9.49
N PRO A 395 2.47 -16.80 8.23
CA PRO A 395 2.96 -16.03 7.09
C PRO A 395 2.35 -14.63 7.12
N SER A 396 3.16 -13.61 7.42
CA SER A 396 2.79 -12.20 7.37
C SER A 396 2.89 -11.62 5.95
N ASN A 397 2.64 -12.44 4.93
CA ASN A 397 2.68 -12.00 3.54
C ASN A 397 1.49 -11.07 3.28
N ILE A 398 1.75 -9.98 2.57
CA ILE A 398 0.68 -9.13 2.03
C ILE A 398 0.01 -9.91 0.90
N ASN A 399 -1.12 -10.54 1.24
CA ASN A 399 -1.94 -11.29 0.31
C ASN A 399 -3.20 -10.49 -0.08
N CYS A 400 -3.51 -10.48 -1.38
CA CYS A 400 -4.77 -9.94 -1.87
C CYS A 400 -5.86 -11.01 -1.69
N GLY A 401 -6.36 -11.15 -0.45
CA GLY A 401 -7.51 -12.00 -0.15
C GLY A 401 -7.29 -13.51 -0.40
N GLY A 402 -6.04 -13.95 -0.52
CA GLY A 402 -5.67 -15.34 -0.82
C GLY A 402 -5.64 -15.69 -2.30
N PHE A 403 -5.90 -14.74 -3.21
CA PHE A 403 -5.86 -14.98 -4.66
C PHE A 403 -4.43 -14.94 -5.22
N PHE A 404 -3.62 -13.99 -4.76
CA PHE A 404 -2.19 -13.93 -5.09
C PHE A 404 -1.43 -13.10 -4.03
N ASP A 405 -0.14 -13.39 -3.89
CA ASP A 405 0.78 -12.62 -3.08
C ASP A 405 1.35 -11.48 -3.93
N VAL A 406 1.23 -10.23 -3.44
CA VAL A 406 1.82 -9.07 -4.12
C VAL A 406 3.33 -9.11 -3.90
N ASN A 407 4.06 -9.69 -4.85
CA ASN A 407 5.49 -9.91 -4.72
C ASN A 407 6.27 -9.66 -6.03
N ARG A 408 7.61 -9.66 -5.94
CA ARG A 408 8.50 -9.54 -7.11
C ARG A 408 8.31 -10.66 -8.14
N ASN A 409 7.75 -11.81 -7.77
CA ASN A 409 7.48 -12.89 -8.71
C ASN A 409 6.27 -12.57 -9.61
N LEU A 410 5.28 -11.82 -9.11
CA LEU A 410 4.21 -11.28 -9.94
C LEU A 410 4.79 -10.35 -11.02
N PHE A 411 5.68 -9.43 -10.63
CA PHE A 411 6.39 -8.57 -11.58
C PHE A 411 7.23 -9.38 -12.57
N LYS A 412 8.03 -10.35 -12.11
CA LYS A 412 8.83 -11.22 -12.99
C LYS A 412 7.96 -12.05 -13.94
N GLY A 413 6.79 -12.51 -13.51
CA GLY A 413 5.84 -13.22 -14.37
C GLY A 413 5.33 -12.31 -15.48
N VAL A 414 5.00 -11.06 -15.15
CA VAL A 414 4.61 -10.04 -16.13
C VAL A 414 5.76 -9.72 -17.10
N SER A 415 6.94 -9.37 -16.59
CA SER A 415 8.11 -9.07 -17.43
C SER A 415 8.52 -10.28 -18.27
N GLY A 416 8.42 -11.49 -17.72
CA GLY A 416 8.71 -12.74 -18.42
C GLY A 416 7.73 -13.00 -19.56
N ASN A 417 6.44 -12.78 -19.36
CA ASN A 417 5.44 -12.92 -20.42
C ASN A 417 5.64 -11.87 -21.53
N VAL A 418 5.93 -10.62 -21.17
CA VAL A 418 6.25 -9.57 -22.14
C VAL A 418 7.53 -9.89 -22.90
N SER A 419 8.58 -10.38 -22.24
CA SER A 419 9.83 -10.80 -22.88
C SER A 419 9.67 -12.06 -23.73
N LEU A 420 8.79 -13.00 -23.35
CA LEU A 420 8.47 -14.19 -24.14
C LEU A 420 7.70 -13.83 -25.40
N GLU A 421 6.72 -12.93 -25.32
CA GLU A 421 6.06 -12.38 -26.51
C GLU A 421 7.06 -11.63 -27.40
N TRP A 422 7.96 -10.85 -26.80
CA TRP A 422 9.03 -10.15 -27.51
C TRP A 422 9.97 -11.11 -28.24
N CYS A 423 10.35 -12.20 -27.58
CA CYS A 423 11.19 -13.25 -28.15
C CYS A 423 10.45 -13.98 -29.28
N ASN A 424 9.20 -14.41 -29.06
CA ASN A 424 8.43 -15.18 -30.03
C ASN A 424 8.19 -14.40 -31.32
N LYS A 425 7.90 -13.09 -31.23
CA LYS A 425 7.67 -12.24 -32.41
C LYS A 425 8.96 -11.95 -33.20
N ASN A 426 10.09 -11.76 -32.51
CA ASN A 426 11.39 -11.56 -33.18
C ASN A 426 11.93 -12.86 -33.80
N TYR A 427 11.74 -14.03 -33.18
CA TYR A 427 12.12 -15.31 -33.80
C TYR A 427 11.22 -15.69 -35.00
N CYS A 428 9.93 -15.37 -34.98
CA CYS A 428 9.05 -15.52 -36.15
C CYS A 428 9.46 -14.58 -37.31
N ASN A 429 9.85 -13.34 -37.02
CA ASN A 429 10.33 -12.40 -38.06
C ASN A 429 11.70 -12.80 -38.64
N LEU A 430 12.62 -13.34 -37.83
CA LEU A 430 13.87 -13.92 -38.35
C LEU A 430 13.64 -15.20 -39.18
N SER A 431 12.61 -16.00 -38.87
CA SER A 431 12.31 -17.22 -39.64
C SER A 431 11.59 -16.94 -40.98
N CYS A 432 10.87 -15.81 -41.11
CA CYS A 432 10.18 -15.44 -42.34
C CYS A 432 11.04 -14.65 -43.34
N SER A 433 12.25 -14.21 -42.94
CA SER A 433 13.13 -13.38 -43.78
C SER A 433 14.16 -14.19 -44.60
N CYS A 434 14.12 -15.53 -44.55
CA CYS A 434 15.12 -16.42 -45.17
C CYS A 434 14.53 -17.48 -46.11
N LEU A 435 13.51 -17.14 -46.91
CA LEU A 435 13.04 -18.00 -48.01
C LEU A 435 13.00 -17.20 -49.33
N PRO A 436 13.89 -17.50 -50.30
CA PRO A 436 13.87 -16.84 -51.60
C PRO A 436 12.67 -17.34 -52.44
N PRO A 437 12.11 -16.51 -53.33
CA PRO A 437 11.00 -16.88 -54.19
C PRO A 437 11.53 -17.58 -55.44
N TRP A 438 11.62 -18.91 -55.44
CA TRP A 438 11.87 -19.68 -56.68
C TRP A 438 10.92 -20.88 -56.80
N SER A 439 10.10 -20.78 -57.86
CA SER A 439 9.56 -21.85 -58.70
C SER A 439 8.72 -22.95 -58.05
N LEU A 440 7.41 -22.88 -58.25
CA LEU A 440 6.64 -24.04 -58.68
C LEU A 440 5.65 -23.59 -59.76
N ILE A 441 5.74 -24.30 -60.88
CA ILE A 441 4.82 -24.34 -62.02
C ILE A 441 3.39 -24.59 -61.56
#